data_AF-A0A3A0BH18-F1
#
_entry.id   AF-A0A3A0BH18-F1
#
_cell.length_a   1.000
_cell.length_b   1.000
_cell.length_c   1.000
_cell.angle_alpha   90.00
_cell.angle_beta   90.00
_cell.angle_gamma   90.00
#
_symmetry.space_group_name_H-M   'P 1'
#
loop_
_entity.id
_entity.type
_entity.pdbx_description
1 polymer ?
#
loop_
_entity_poly.entity_id
_entity_poly.type
_entity_poly.pdbx_seq_one_letter_code
_entity_poly.pdbx_strand_id
1 'polypeptide(L)'
;MKTYFYERTAYKLSSEPVPDFFLRLDEHFENKLAYDQNVYAHPSVLLAESVCGRMADVEMYAFLLEDVRKRNSLQRSEDEKAAVLTRSFLLGFLAAAKALLDSCAVALATLYQLPINRSDRTFSSGDFWHQLVLIAPAVHRRYHPLRLFFGEVGRWPAETVYRIPPLVVLQGQYGHLPGREAQLKVADDGSMELPQMAKDPYRVNWIDPLELYTRWKPRLLALCEKVCQDIEAMT
;
A
#
# COMPACT_ATOMS: atom_id res chain seq x y z
N MET A 1 12.93 13.92 24.06
CA MET A 1 13.04 14.52 22.72
C MET A 1 12.23 13.65 21.78
N LYS A 2 11.16 14.19 21.20
CA LYS A 2 10.38 13.51 20.15
C LYS A 2 11.20 13.37 18.86
N THR A 3 11.03 12.26 18.16
CA THR A 3 11.71 12.01 16.88
C THR A 3 10.95 12.59 15.70
N TYR A 4 9.63 12.81 15.85
CA TYR A 4 8.74 13.35 14.82
C TYR A 4 8.89 12.62 13.47
N PHE A 5 9.11 11.30 13.51
CA PHE A 5 9.39 10.53 12.28
C PHE A 5 8.28 10.66 11.24
N TYR A 6 7.03 10.81 11.69
CA TYR A 6 5.87 10.99 10.83
C TYR A 6 5.89 12.32 10.06
N GLU A 7 6.57 13.37 10.56
CA GLU A 7 6.69 14.65 9.85
C GLU A 7 7.63 14.58 8.62
N ARG A 8 8.44 13.53 8.50
CA ARG A 8 9.29 13.30 7.32
C ARG A 8 8.60 12.46 6.24
N THR A 9 7.30 12.26 6.37
CA THR A 9 6.49 11.44 5.46
C THR A 9 5.47 12.29 4.70
N ALA A 10 4.73 11.66 3.79
CA ALA A 10 3.65 12.32 3.06
C ALA A 10 2.54 12.86 3.99
N TYR A 11 2.43 12.40 5.24
CA TYR A 11 1.49 12.96 6.20
C TYR A 11 1.68 14.46 6.42
N LYS A 12 2.92 14.96 6.38
CA LYS A 12 3.21 16.40 6.50
C LYS A 12 2.62 17.22 5.34
N LEU A 13 2.43 16.59 4.19
CA LEU A 13 1.88 17.23 3.00
C LEU A 13 0.37 17.00 2.85
N SER A 14 -0.20 16.10 3.65
CA SER A 14 -1.61 15.72 3.57
C SER A 14 -2.43 16.37 4.67
N SER A 15 -3.73 16.55 4.44
CA SER A 15 -4.70 16.88 5.49
C SER A 15 -5.17 15.66 6.29
N GLU A 16 -4.71 14.46 5.94
CA GLU A 16 -5.08 13.23 6.64
C GLU A 16 -4.41 13.19 8.02
N PRO A 17 -5.14 12.80 9.07
CA PRO A 17 -4.57 12.68 10.40
C PRO A 17 -3.55 11.55 10.44
N VAL A 18 -2.39 11.80 11.08
CA VAL A 18 -1.42 10.75 11.38
C VAL A 18 -2.10 9.70 12.29
N PRO A 19 -2.04 8.41 11.97
CA PRO A 19 -2.61 7.37 12.83
C PRO A 19 -2.03 7.38 14.25
N ASP A 20 -2.89 7.27 15.25
CA ASP A 20 -2.53 7.41 16.68
C ASP A 20 -1.42 6.45 17.13
N PHE A 21 -1.32 5.25 16.56
CA PHE A 21 -0.26 4.30 16.91
C PHE A 21 1.14 4.77 16.49
N PHE A 22 1.27 5.63 15.47
CA PHE A 22 2.55 6.26 15.15
C PHE A 22 2.90 7.38 16.14
N LEU A 23 1.90 8.14 16.59
CA LEU A 23 2.08 9.18 17.61
C LEU A 23 2.50 8.57 18.95
N ARG A 24 1.83 7.49 19.37
CA ARG A 24 2.20 6.72 20.58
C ARG A 24 3.60 6.14 20.51
N LEU A 25 4.00 5.64 19.34
CA LEU A 25 5.35 5.12 19.13
C LEU A 25 6.42 6.22 19.27
N ASP A 26 6.14 7.43 18.77
CA ASP A 26 7.04 8.57 18.95
C ASP A 26 7.16 9.01 20.42
N GLU A 27 6.06 8.98 21.17
CA GLU A 27 6.08 9.20 22.62
C GLU A 27 6.86 8.11 23.37
N HIS A 28 6.77 6.86 22.91
CA HIS A 28 7.57 5.76 23.45
C HIS A 28 9.07 6.02 23.23
N PHE A 29 9.48 6.43 22.03
CA PHE A 29 10.87 6.77 21.73
C PHE A 29 11.37 7.96 22.55
N GLU A 30 10.54 8.99 22.74
CA GLU A 30 10.90 10.12 23.59
C GLU A 30 11.25 9.67 25.02
N ASN A 31 10.51 8.72 25.58
CA ASN A 31 10.74 8.22 26.92
C ASN A 31 11.95 7.26 27.01
N LYS A 32 12.09 6.35 26.04
CA LYS A 32 13.10 5.28 26.06
C LYS A 32 14.47 5.72 25.56
N LEU A 33 14.50 6.64 24.61
CA LEU A 33 15.71 7.09 23.92
C LEU A 33 16.07 8.54 24.27
N ALA A 34 15.53 9.07 25.37
CA ALA A 34 15.65 10.48 25.78
C ALA A 34 17.10 11.02 25.81
N TYR A 35 18.06 10.15 26.13
CA TYR A 35 19.47 10.49 26.31
C TYR A 35 20.37 10.01 25.17
N ASP A 36 19.79 9.38 24.13
CA ASP A 36 20.56 8.94 22.97
C ASP A 36 20.91 10.15 22.10
N GLN A 37 22.20 10.47 22.03
CA GLN A 37 22.72 11.59 21.22
C GLN A 37 22.50 11.38 19.72
N ASN A 38 22.22 10.14 19.28
CA ASN A 38 21.98 9.79 17.89
C ASN A 38 20.66 9.03 17.70
N VAL A 39 19.61 9.47 18.40
CA VAL A 39 18.27 8.85 18.36
C VAL A 39 17.73 8.64 16.92
N TYR A 40 18.05 9.53 15.99
CA TYR A 40 17.62 9.41 14.59
C TYR A 40 18.28 8.25 13.83
N ALA A 41 19.46 7.80 14.27
CA ALA A 41 20.12 6.62 13.71
C ALA A 41 19.72 5.33 14.43
N HIS A 42 18.88 5.41 15.48
CA HIS A 42 18.45 4.23 16.22
C HIS A 42 17.64 3.30 15.31
N PRO A 43 17.96 1.98 15.25
CA PRO A 43 17.30 1.06 14.34
C PRO A 43 15.76 1.09 14.41
N SER A 44 15.20 1.15 15.62
CA SER A 44 13.75 1.22 15.84
C SER A 44 13.10 2.46 15.22
N VAL A 45 13.77 3.62 15.30
CA VAL A 45 13.28 4.88 14.72
C VAL A 45 13.31 4.80 13.19
N LEU A 46 14.37 4.23 12.62
CA LEU A 46 14.48 4.02 11.17
C LEU A 46 13.41 3.04 10.65
N LEU A 47 13.13 1.96 11.38
CA LEU A 47 12.07 1.01 11.02
C LEU A 47 10.69 1.66 11.13
N ALA A 48 10.43 2.44 12.19
CA ALA A 48 9.18 3.17 12.38
C ALA A 48 8.94 4.18 11.26
N GLU A 49 9.96 4.98 10.91
CA GLU A 49 9.89 5.94 9.81
C GLU A 49 9.65 5.25 8.48
N SER A 50 10.27 4.09 8.23
CA SER A 50 10.06 3.31 7.01
C SER A 50 8.61 2.86 6.86
N VAL A 51 8.04 2.25 7.91
CA VAL A 51 6.65 1.76 7.91
C VAL A 51 5.68 2.94 7.80
N CYS A 52 5.88 4.00 8.58
CA CYS A 52 5.07 5.21 8.56
C CYS A 52 5.09 5.88 7.20
N GLY A 53 6.28 6.02 6.59
CA GLY A 53 6.46 6.62 5.28
C GLY A 53 5.68 5.87 4.20
N ARG A 54 5.75 4.54 4.20
CA ARG A 54 5.02 3.72 3.22
C ARG A 54 3.51 3.76 3.43
N MET A 55 3.02 3.83 4.66
CA MET A 55 1.58 4.03 4.92
C MET A 55 1.12 5.41 4.45
N ALA A 56 1.90 6.45 4.71
CA ALA A 56 1.62 7.80 4.25
C ALA A 56 1.56 7.88 2.71
N ASP A 57 2.47 7.18 2.01
CA ASP A 57 2.45 7.08 0.55
C ASP A 57 1.17 6.43 0.03
N VAL A 58 0.69 5.36 0.69
CA VAL A 58 -0.58 4.69 0.34
C VAL A 58 -1.76 5.66 0.43
N GLU A 59 -1.88 6.40 1.55
CA GLU A 59 -2.99 7.33 1.74
C GLU A 59 -2.88 8.55 0.82
N MET A 60 -1.67 9.04 0.55
CA MET A 60 -1.44 10.10 -0.42
C MET A 60 -1.92 9.70 -1.82
N TYR A 61 -1.56 8.51 -2.31
CA TYR A 61 -2.03 8.06 -3.63
C TYR A 61 -3.55 7.82 -3.67
N ALA A 62 -4.14 7.32 -2.58
CA ALA A 62 -5.59 7.19 -2.47
C ALA A 62 -6.29 8.56 -2.51
N PHE A 63 -5.74 9.56 -1.81
CA PHE A 63 -6.22 10.94 -1.87
C PHE A 63 -6.11 11.52 -3.28
N LEU A 64 -4.99 11.31 -3.98
CA LEU A 64 -4.83 11.76 -5.36
C LEU A 64 -5.86 11.13 -6.31
N LEU A 65 -6.20 9.86 -6.11
CA LEU A 65 -7.27 9.18 -6.85
C LEU A 65 -8.65 9.79 -6.56
N GLU A 66 -8.96 10.05 -5.29
CA GLU A 66 -10.20 10.74 -4.90
C GLU A 66 -10.31 12.16 -5.46
N ASP A 67 -9.21 12.92 -5.41
CA ASP A 67 -9.18 14.32 -5.88
C ASP A 67 -9.45 14.41 -7.38
N VAL A 68 -8.82 13.53 -8.18
CA VAL A 68 -9.08 13.42 -9.62
C VAL A 68 -10.57 13.14 -9.92
N ARG A 69 -11.24 12.41 -9.04
CA ARG A 69 -12.65 12.04 -9.16
C ARG A 69 -13.60 13.15 -8.76
N LYS A 70 -13.24 13.96 -7.77
CA LYS A 70 -14.05 15.12 -7.32
C LYS A 70 -14.07 16.27 -8.34
N ARG A 71 -13.09 16.33 -9.24
CA ARG A 71 -13.02 17.33 -10.33
C ARG A 71 -14.08 17.07 -11.42
N ASN A 72 -15.34 17.42 -11.14
CA ASN A 72 -16.40 17.42 -12.16
C ASN A 72 -16.22 18.62 -13.08
N SER A 73 -16.01 18.38 -14.37
CA SER A 73 -15.99 19.44 -15.37
C SER A 73 -17.08 19.19 -16.42
N LEU A 74 -17.55 20.28 -17.03
CA LEU A 74 -18.45 20.21 -18.18
C LEU A 74 -17.68 19.96 -19.50
N GLN A 75 -16.35 20.03 -19.47
CA GLN A 75 -15.48 19.89 -20.63
C GLN A 75 -14.93 18.46 -20.75
N ARG A 76 -15.22 17.84 -21.89
CA ARG A 76 -14.82 16.46 -22.21
C ARG A 76 -13.31 16.20 -22.15
N SER A 77 -12.47 17.19 -22.48
CA SER A 77 -11.01 17.06 -22.39
C SER A 77 -10.52 16.83 -20.95
N GLU A 78 -11.27 17.29 -19.95
CA GLU A 78 -10.92 17.08 -18.54
C GLU A 78 -11.29 15.68 -18.05
N ASP A 79 -12.32 15.05 -18.62
CA ASP A 79 -12.69 13.66 -18.33
C ASP A 79 -11.60 12.69 -18.79
N GLU A 80 -11.09 12.89 -20.02
CA GLU A 80 -9.97 12.11 -20.55
C GLU A 80 -8.71 12.29 -19.68
N LYS A 81 -8.44 13.53 -19.25
CA LYS A 81 -7.35 13.82 -18.30
C LYS A 81 -7.55 13.10 -16.97
N ALA A 82 -8.76 13.10 -16.42
CA ALA A 82 -9.09 12.40 -15.18
C ALA A 82 -8.87 10.88 -15.32
N ALA A 83 -9.22 10.32 -16.46
CA ALA A 83 -9.02 8.90 -16.76
C ALA A 83 -7.53 8.53 -16.87
N VAL A 84 -6.71 9.38 -17.49
CA VAL A 84 -5.25 9.19 -17.54
C VAL A 84 -4.64 9.28 -16.14
N LEU A 85 -4.98 10.32 -15.38
CA LEU A 85 -4.46 10.52 -14.02
C LEU A 85 -4.85 9.39 -13.08
N THR A 86 -6.09 8.90 -13.15
CA THR A 86 -6.58 7.79 -12.33
C THR A 86 -5.75 6.52 -12.56
N ARG A 87 -5.45 6.18 -13.82
CA ARG A 87 -4.61 5.01 -14.14
C ARG A 87 -3.19 5.17 -13.60
N SER A 88 -2.58 6.34 -13.81
CA SER A 88 -1.22 6.62 -13.33
C SER A 88 -1.12 6.60 -11.80
N PHE A 89 -2.09 7.19 -11.10
CA PHE A 89 -2.12 7.20 -9.64
C PHE A 89 -2.44 5.84 -9.05
N LEU A 90 -3.22 4.99 -9.74
CA LEU A 90 -3.43 3.61 -9.32
C LEU A 90 -2.12 2.81 -9.32
N LEU A 91 -1.24 3.00 -10.30
CA LEU A 91 0.09 2.38 -10.29
C LEU A 91 0.88 2.77 -9.03
N GLY A 92 0.87 4.06 -8.69
CA GLY A 92 1.49 4.58 -7.48
C GLY A 92 0.89 3.98 -6.21
N PHE A 93 -0.44 3.92 -6.13
CA PHE A 93 -1.17 3.30 -5.02
C PHE A 93 -0.80 1.83 -4.82
N LEU A 94 -0.82 1.03 -5.90
CA LEU A 94 -0.48 -0.40 -5.85
C LEU A 94 0.99 -0.61 -5.46
N ALA A 95 1.90 0.19 -6.01
CA ALA A 95 3.32 0.14 -5.65
C ALA A 95 3.57 0.53 -4.20
N ALA A 96 2.90 1.58 -3.70
CA ALA A 96 2.99 2.01 -2.30
C ALA A 96 2.47 0.93 -1.34
N ALA A 97 1.34 0.29 -1.66
CA ALA A 97 0.78 -0.79 -0.84
C ALA A 97 1.73 -1.99 -0.77
N LYS A 98 2.34 -2.38 -1.89
CA LYS A 98 3.38 -3.42 -1.91
C LYS A 98 4.61 -3.00 -1.10
N ALA A 99 5.08 -1.78 -1.29
CA ALA A 99 6.26 -1.27 -0.58
C ALA A 99 6.03 -1.21 0.94
N LEU A 100 4.79 -0.94 1.40
CA LEU A 100 4.41 -1.05 2.80
C LEU A 100 4.54 -2.49 3.32
N LEU A 101 4.03 -3.48 2.59
CA LEU A 101 4.18 -4.89 2.96
C LEU A 101 5.65 -5.31 3.06
N ASP A 102 6.46 -4.90 2.08
CA ASP A 102 7.90 -5.21 2.09
C ASP A 102 8.62 -4.49 3.25
N SER A 103 8.26 -3.23 3.55
CA SER A 103 8.79 -2.50 4.72
C SER A 103 8.44 -3.20 6.04
N CYS A 104 7.19 -3.65 6.22
CA CYS A 104 6.77 -4.41 7.39
C CYS A 104 7.53 -5.75 7.51
N ALA A 105 7.71 -6.47 6.40
CA ALA A 105 8.47 -7.73 6.40
C ALA A 105 9.96 -7.49 6.75
N VAL A 106 10.57 -6.43 6.21
CA VAL A 106 11.94 -6.02 6.56
C VAL A 106 12.05 -5.62 8.02
N ALA A 107 11.08 -4.89 8.57
CA ALA A 107 11.04 -4.52 9.96
C ALA A 107 11.02 -5.77 10.85
N LEU A 108 10.10 -6.71 10.61
CA LEU A 108 10.06 -7.97 11.36
C LEU A 108 11.34 -8.79 11.21
N ALA A 109 11.88 -8.91 9.99
CA ALA A 109 13.13 -9.64 9.77
C ALA A 109 14.31 -9.03 10.54
N THR A 110 14.32 -7.70 10.70
CA THR A 110 15.37 -6.96 11.39
C THR A 110 15.20 -7.04 12.90
N LEU A 111 13.99 -6.80 13.43
CA LEU A 111 13.67 -6.87 14.86
C LEU A 111 13.95 -8.26 15.45
N TYR A 112 13.57 -9.31 14.71
CA TYR A 112 13.75 -10.70 15.14
C TYR A 112 15.04 -11.34 14.59
N GLN A 113 15.92 -10.56 13.96
CA GLN A 113 17.24 -10.99 13.46
C GLN A 113 17.17 -12.29 12.64
N LEU A 114 16.21 -12.38 11.73
CA LEU A 114 16.00 -13.59 10.93
C LEU A 114 17.22 -13.83 10.01
N PRO A 115 17.77 -15.06 9.95
CA PRO A 115 18.94 -15.41 9.15
C PRO A 115 18.54 -15.65 7.68
N ILE A 116 18.00 -14.61 7.05
CA ILE A 116 17.56 -14.62 5.64
C ILE A 116 18.25 -13.54 4.83
N ASN A 117 18.43 -13.80 3.54
CA ASN A 117 18.97 -12.81 2.62
C ASN A 117 18.02 -11.62 2.50
N ARG A 118 18.58 -10.46 2.11
CA ARG A 118 17.80 -9.23 1.98
C ARG A 118 16.67 -9.34 0.95
N SER A 119 16.88 -10.06 -0.15
CA SER A 119 15.88 -10.31 -1.19
C SER A 119 14.67 -11.08 -0.69
N ASP A 120 14.85 -11.90 0.34
CA ASP A 120 13.84 -12.84 0.81
C ASP A 120 13.01 -12.26 1.96
N ARG A 121 13.29 -11.02 2.39
CA ARG A 121 12.57 -10.28 3.44
C ARG A 121 11.24 -9.72 2.93
N THR A 122 10.36 -10.61 2.48
CA THR A 122 9.04 -10.27 1.97
C THR A 122 8.01 -11.33 2.38
N PHE A 123 6.76 -10.91 2.57
CA PHE A 123 5.68 -11.82 2.96
C PHE A 123 5.31 -12.84 1.87
N SER A 124 5.80 -12.70 0.63
CA SER A 124 5.65 -13.72 -0.40
C SER A 124 6.67 -14.86 -0.30
N SER A 125 7.77 -14.68 0.44
CA SER A 125 8.84 -15.66 0.56
C SER A 125 8.46 -16.77 1.54
N GLY A 126 8.59 -18.03 1.10
CA GLY A 126 8.43 -19.20 1.99
C GLY A 126 9.49 -19.23 3.09
N ASP A 127 10.73 -18.85 2.77
CA ASP A 127 11.86 -18.83 3.70
C ASP A 127 11.65 -17.80 4.81
N PHE A 128 11.05 -16.65 4.50
CA PHE A 128 10.66 -15.66 5.52
C PHE A 128 9.74 -16.29 6.58
N TRP A 129 8.68 -16.96 6.14
CA TRP A 129 7.72 -17.59 7.05
C TRP A 129 8.35 -18.74 7.84
N HIS A 130 9.20 -19.53 7.19
CA HIS A 130 9.93 -20.63 7.82
C HIS A 130 10.84 -20.11 8.94
N GLN A 131 11.65 -19.08 8.67
CA GLN A 131 12.54 -18.52 9.68
C GLN A 131 11.76 -17.81 10.79
N LEU A 132 10.67 -17.11 10.46
CA LEU A 132 9.84 -16.45 11.46
C LEU A 132 9.18 -17.45 12.42
N VAL A 133 8.70 -18.60 11.95
CA VAL A 133 8.12 -19.62 12.85
C VAL A 133 9.18 -20.30 13.72
N LEU A 134 10.40 -20.49 13.21
CA LEU A 134 11.50 -21.09 13.97
C LEU A 134 12.00 -20.17 15.09
N ILE A 135 12.18 -18.88 14.79
CA ILE A 135 12.80 -17.92 15.71
C ILE A 135 11.78 -17.25 16.61
N ALA A 136 10.62 -16.89 16.06
CA ALA A 136 9.62 -16.10 16.76
C ALA A 136 8.20 -16.66 16.53
N PRO A 137 7.90 -17.87 17.03
CA PRO A 137 6.64 -18.58 16.75
C PRO A 137 5.39 -17.81 17.18
N ALA A 138 5.46 -17.03 18.26
CA ALA A 138 4.36 -16.17 18.70
C ALA A 138 4.07 -15.05 17.69
N VAL A 139 5.11 -14.45 17.12
CA VAL A 139 5.02 -13.42 16.07
C VAL A 139 4.43 -14.03 14.82
N HIS A 140 4.96 -15.17 14.36
CA HIS A 140 4.42 -15.91 13.24
C HIS A 140 2.89 -16.11 13.38
N ARG A 141 2.40 -16.58 14.53
CA ARG A 141 0.96 -16.79 14.76
C ARG A 141 0.11 -15.53 14.61
N ARG A 142 0.66 -14.35 14.92
CA ARG A 142 -0.05 -13.06 14.80
C ARG A 142 -0.17 -12.59 13.35
N TYR A 143 0.84 -12.84 12.51
CA TYR A 143 0.88 -12.36 11.13
C TYR A 143 0.42 -13.39 10.10
N HIS A 144 0.56 -14.69 10.38
CA HIS A 144 0.18 -15.76 9.44
C HIS A 144 -1.28 -15.70 8.96
N PRO A 145 -2.29 -15.34 9.79
CA PRO A 145 -3.67 -15.19 9.31
C PRO A 145 -3.84 -14.13 8.21
N LEU A 146 -2.91 -13.18 8.07
CA LEU A 146 -2.94 -12.11 7.08
C LEU A 146 -2.37 -12.55 5.72
N ARG A 147 -1.86 -13.78 5.58
CA ARG A 147 -1.17 -14.25 4.38
C ARG A 147 -2.00 -14.17 3.10
N LEU A 148 -3.31 -14.44 3.19
CA LEU A 148 -4.22 -14.29 2.04
C LEU A 148 -4.31 -12.83 1.59
N PHE A 149 -4.37 -11.89 2.54
CA PHE A 149 -4.38 -10.47 2.26
C PHE A 149 -3.05 -10.00 1.64
N PHE A 150 -1.91 -10.47 2.15
CA PHE A 150 -0.61 -10.16 1.56
C PHE A 150 -0.49 -10.68 0.13
N GLY A 151 -1.00 -11.90 -0.12
CA GLY A 151 -1.06 -12.48 -1.46
C GLY A 151 -1.94 -11.70 -2.42
N GLU A 152 -3.06 -11.15 -1.94
CA GLU A 152 -3.92 -10.26 -2.72
C GLU A 152 -3.19 -8.97 -3.10
N VAL A 153 -2.68 -8.22 -2.12
CA VAL A 153 -1.98 -6.94 -2.35
C VAL A 153 -0.74 -7.14 -3.23
N GLY A 154 0.00 -8.24 -3.06
CA GLY A 154 1.18 -8.54 -3.89
C GLY A 154 0.84 -8.90 -5.34
N ARG A 155 -0.34 -9.48 -5.58
CA ARG A 155 -0.79 -9.92 -6.90
C ARG A 155 -1.22 -8.74 -7.79
N TRP A 156 -1.92 -7.77 -7.23
CA TRP A 156 -2.43 -6.62 -7.99
C TRP A 156 -1.34 -5.87 -8.79
N PRO A 157 -0.21 -5.46 -8.19
CA PRO A 157 0.92 -4.87 -8.93
C PRO A 157 1.46 -5.79 -10.02
N ALA A 158 1.58 -7.09 -9.77
CA ALA A 158 2.14 -8.05 -10.74
C ALA A 158 1.24 -8.25 -11.96
N GLU A 159 -0.08 -8.16 -11.77
CA GLU A 159 -1.09 -8.35 -12.83
C GLU A 159 -1.54 -7.03 -13.47
N THR A 160 -0.95 -5.90 -13.08
CA THR A 160 -1.37 -4.56 -13.48
C THR A 160 -1.51 -4.36 -14.98
N VAL A 161 -0.60 -4.95 -15.78
CA VAL A 161 -0.61 -4.84 -17.25
C VAL A 161 -1.90 -5.38 -17.86
N TYR A 162 -2.52 -6.36 -17.20
CA TYR A 162 -3.78 -6.99 -17.61
C TYR A 162 -4.99 -6.33 -16.93
N ARG A 163 -4.78 -5.67 -15.79
CA ARG A 163 -5.83 -5.03 -14.99
C ARG A 163 -6.11 -3.57 -15.36
N ILE A 164 -5.13 -2.85 -15.91
CA ILE A 164 -5.28 -1.45 -16.35
C ILE A 164 -5.23 -1.40 -17.88
N PRO A 165 -6.34 -1.70 -18.57
CA PRO A 165 -6.34 -1.73 -20.01
C PRO A 165 -6.20 -0.32 -20.60
N PRO A 166 -5.62 -0.20 -21.81
CA PRO A 166 -5.64 1.04 -22.57
C PRO A 166 -7.06 1.59 -22.73
N LEU A 167 -7.21 2.91 -22.71
CA LEU A 167 -8.51 3.59 -22.83
C LEU A 167 -9.34 3.16 -24.05
N VAL A 168 -8.68 2.77 -25.14
CA VAL A 168 -9.34 2.26 -26.36
C VAL A 168 -10.13 0.96 -26.14
N VAL A 169 -9.73 0.12 -25.18
CA VAL A 169 -10.45 -1.12 -24.84
C VAL A 169 -11.81 -0.78 -24.20
N LEU A 170 -11.86 0.24 -23.36
CA LEU A 170 -13.12 0.73 -22.77
C LEU A 170 -14.03 1.35 -23.83
N GLN A 171 -13.49 2.04 -24.83
CA GLN A 171 -14.30 2.59 -25.93
C GLN A 171 -15.00 1.48 -26.73
N GLY A 172 -14.35 0.31 -26.88
CA GLY A 172 -14.95 -0.87 -27.50
C GLY A 172 -16.16 -1.43 -26.73
N GLN A 173 -16.20 -1.26 -25.40
CA GLN A 173 -17.30 -1.77 -24.55
C GLN A 173 -18.63 -1.08 -24.78
N TYR A 174 -18.59 0.24 -24.94
CA TYR A 174 -19.81 1.04 -24.98
C TYR A 174 -20.27 1.27 -26.44
N GLY A 175 -19.44 0.99 -27.45
CA GLY A 175 -19.73 1.28 -28.85
C GLY A 175 -19.77 2.78 -29.18
N HIS A 176 -19.54 3.62 -28.17
CA HIS A 176 -19.39 5.08 -28.20
C HIS A 176 -18.37 5.44 -27.10
N LEU A 177 -18.00 6.73 -26.96
CA LEU A 177 -17.12 7.11 -25.85
C LEU A 177 -17.81 6.84 -24.49
N PRO A 178 -17.17 6.08 -23.58
CA PRO A 178 -17.75 5.81 -22.27
C PRO A 178 -17.97 7.11 -21.49
N GLY A 179 -19.05 7.19 -20.72
CA GLY A 179 -19.22 8.25 -19.73
C GLY A 179 -18.08 8.25 -18.70
N ARG A 180 -17.83 9.40 -18.07
CA ARG A 180 -16.70 9.62 -17.16
C ARG A 180 -16.50 8.48 -16.14
N GLU A 181 -17.55 8.08 -15.42
CA GLU A 181 -17.47 7.00 -14.42
C GLU A 181 -16.92 5.68 -14.97
N ALA A 182 -17.29 5.31 -16.20
CA ALA A 182 -16.79 4.11 -16.85
C ALA A 182 -15.29 4.23 -17.23
N GLN A 183 -14.82 5.43 -17.54
CA GLN A 183 -13.41 5.68 -17.90
C GLN A 183 -12.45 5.57 -16.70
N LEU A 184 -12.99 5.66 -15.48
CA LEU A 184 -12.28 5.62 -14.20
C LEU A 184 -12.21 4.21 -13.58
N LYS A 185 -12.80 3.21 -14.24
CA LYS A 185 -12.79 1.81 -13.78
C LYS A 185 -11.57 1.04 -14.31
N VAL A 186 -11.23 -0.03 -13.60
CA VAL A 186 -10.17 -0.97 -13.96
C VAL A 186 -10.68 -2.41 -13.89
N ALA A 187 -9.98 -3.32 -14.56
CA ALA A 187 -10.37 -4.72 -14.58
C ALA A 187 -9.93 -5.42 -13.30
N ASP A 188 -10.86 -6.17 -12.70
CA ASP A 188 -10.61 -7.06 -11.57
C ASP A 188 -10.28 -8.51 -12.02
N ASP A 189 -9.80 -8.67 -13.24
CA ASP A 189 -9.38 -9.96 -13.77
C ASP A 189 -7.93 -9.87 -14.26
N GLY A 190 -7.03 -10.58 -13.58
CA GLY A 190 -5.61 -10.68 -13.94
C GLY A 190 -5.31 -11.81 -14.93
N SER A 191 -6.31 -12.63 -15.28
CA SER A 191 -6.17 -13.78 -16.18
C SER A 191 -6.56 -13.48 -17.63
N MET A 192 -7.27 -12.38 -17.85
CA MET A 192 -7.75 -11.99 -19.18
C MET A 192 -6.68 -11.18 -19.93
N GLU A 193 -6.34 -11.60 -21.15
CA GLU A 193 -5.41 -10.84 -21.98
C GLU A 193 -6.09 -9.64 -22.66
N LEU A 194 -5.31 -8.59 -22.94
CA LEU A 194 -5.82 -7.37 -23.59
C LEU A 194 -6.62 -7.63 -24.89
N PRO A 195 -6.22 -8.54 -25.79
CA PRO A 195 -7.01 -8.83 -26.99
C PRO A 195 -8.37 -9.48 -26.68
N GLN A 196 -8.46 -10.25 -25.60
CA GLN A 196 -9.71 -10.88 -25.16
C GLN A 196 -10.65 -9.84 -24.57
N MET A 197 -10.11 -8.92 -23.75
CA MET A 197 -10.86 -7.78 -23.21
C MET A 197 -11.42 -6.89 -24.32
N ALA A 198 -10.66 -6.67 -25.40
CA ALA A 198 -11.11 -5.87 -26.54
C ALA A 198 -12.22 -6.55 -27.36
N LYS A 199 -12.23 -7.89 -27.44
CA LYS A 199 -13.25 -8.67 -28.14
C LYS A 199 -14.56 -8.75 -27.37
N ASP A 200 -14.49 -9.05 -26.07
CA ASP A 200 -15.65 -9.27 -25.20
C ASP A 200 -15.62 -8.41 -23.94
N PRO A 201 -15.64 -7.07 -24.06
CA PRO A 201 -15.43 -6.15 -22.93
C PRO A 201 -16.54 -6.18 -21.87
N TYR A 202 -17.72 -6.69 -22.22
CA TYR A 202 -18.85 -6.91 -21.31
C TYR A 202 -18.65 -8.11 -20.37
N ARG A 203 -17.67 -8.98 -20.64
CA ARG A 203 -17.29 -10.09 -19.74
C ARG A 203 -16.30 -9.69 -18.66
N VAL A 204 -15.69 -8.51 -18.77
CA VAL A 204 -14.72 -8.00 -17.81
C VAL A 204 -15.45 -7.50 -16.56
N ASN A 205 -14.99 -7.92 -15.38
CA ASN A 205 -15.44 -7.34 -14.12
C ASN A 205 -14.75 -5.99 -13.89
N TRP A 206 -15.50 -4.89 -14.05
CA TRP A 206 -14.97 -3.54 -13.90
C TRP A 206 -15.22 -3.01 -12.50
N ILE A 207 -14.14 -2.74 -11.77
CA ILE A 207 -14.22 -2.21 -10.41
C ILE A 207 -13.74 -0.77 -10.34
N ASP A 208 -14.14 -0.13 -9.26
CA ASP A 208 -13.60 1.15 -8.86
C ASP A 208 -12.22 0.97 -8.18
N PRO A 209 -11.16 1.66 -8.62
CA PRO A 209 -9.87 1.64 -7.94
C PRO A 209 -9.94 2.00 -6.45
N LEU A 210 -10.85 2.90 -6.03
CA LEU A 210 -11.01 3.29 -4.63
C LEU A 210 -11.68 2.21 -3.78
N GLU A 211 -12.42 1.27 -4.36
CA GLU A 211 -12.94 0.11 -3.61
C GLU A 211 -11.80 -0.73 -3.02
N LEU A 212 -10.66 -0.81 -3.73
CA LEU A 212 -9.45 -1.45 -3.21
C LEU A 212 -8.94 -0.73 -1.97
N TYR A 213 -8.86 0.60 -2.02
CA TYR A 213 -8.43 1.39 -0.88
C TYR A 213 -9.38 1.23 0.32
N THR A 214 -10.69 1.35 0.12
CA THR A 214 -11.68 1.12 1.18
C THR A 214 -11.55 -0.27 1.80
N ARG A 215 -11.30 -1.30 0.98
CA ARG A 215 -11.11 -2.68 1.45
C ARG A 215 -9.78 -2.90 2.17
N TRP A 216 -8.70 -2.29 1.69
CA TRP A 216 -7.35 -2.56 2.18
C TRP A 216 -6.94 -1.67 3.34
N LYS A 217 -7.37 -0.39 3.38
CA LYS A 217 -6.96 0.58 4.40
C LYS A 217 -7.06 0.03 5.83
N PRO A 218 -8.19 -0.55 6.29
CA PRO A 218 -8.28 -1.05 7.67
C PRO A 218 -7.26 -2.15 7.97
N ARG A 219 -6.97 -3.02 6.98
CA ARG A 219 -6.01 -4.12 7.13
C ARG A 219 -4.57 -3.62 7.10
N LEU A 220 -4.26 -2.62 6.27
CA LEU A 220 -2.94 -1.98 6.24
C LEU A 220 -2.67 -1.23 7.55
N LEU A 221 -3.64 -0.45 8.06
CA LEU A 221 -3.51 0.22 9.35
C LEU A 221 -3.32 -0.78 10.50
N ALA A 222 -4.11 -1.86 10.53
CA ALA A 222 -3.96 -2.91 11.53
C ALA A 222 -2.60 -3.64 11.43
N LEU A 223 -2.04 -3.78 10.22
CA LEU A 223 -0.69 -4.30 10.02
C LEU A 223 0.36 -3.34 10.60
N CYS A 224 0.27 -2.05 10.26
CA CYS A 224 1.17 -1.02 10.78
C CYS A 224 1.15 -0.99 12.30
N GLU A 225 -0.04 -0.98 12.91
CA GLU A 225 -0.18 -1.00 14.37
C GLU A 225 0.50 -2.23 15.00
N LYS A 226 0.31 -3.43 14.43
CA LYS A 226 0.99 -4.64 14.91
C LYS A 226 2.52 -4.52 14.83
N VAL A 227 3.04 -3.96 13.74
CA VAL A 227 4.48 -3.78 13.57
C VAL A 227 5.01 -2.72 14.53
N CYS A 228 4.27 -1.63 14.76
CA CYS A 228 4.61 -0.63 15.77
C CYS A 228 4.70 -1.26 17.16
N GLN A 229 3.74 -2.11 17.55
CA GLN A 229 3.80 -2.86 18.82
C GLN A 229 5.06 -3.75 18.91
N ASP A 230 5.48 -4.36 17.81
CA ASP A 230 6.72 -5.15 17.78
C ASP A 230 7.99 -4.29 17.86
N ILE A 231 7.96 -3.08 17.29
CA ILE A 231 9.04 -2.10 17.45
C ILE A 231 9.11 -1.64 18.91
N GLU A 232 7.99 -1.28 19.54
CA GLU A 232 7.93 -0.88 20.96
C GLU A 232 8.44 -1.99 21.89
N ALA A 233 8.09 -3.24 21.62
CA ALA A 233 8.51 -4.37 22.45
C ALA A 233 10.01 -4.68 22.37
N MET A 234 10.68 -4.23 21.31
CA MET A 234 12.09 -4.51 21.01
C MET A 234 13.00 -3.28 21.17
N THR A 235 12.44 -2.14 21.57
CA THR A 235 13.17 -0.88 21.85
C THR A 235 13.39 -0.72 23.35
#